data_AF-A0A7W8K080-F1
#
_entry.id   AF-A0A7W8K080-F1
#
_cell.length_a   1.000
_cell.length_b   1.000
_cell.length_c   1.000
_cell.angle_alpha   90.00
_cell.angle_beta   90.00
_cell.angle_gamma   90.00
#
_symmetry.space_group_name_H-M   'P 1'
#
loop_
_entity.id
_entity.type
_entity.pdbx_description
1 polymer ?
#
loop_
_entity_poly.entity_id
_entity_poly.type
_entity_poly.pdbx_seq_one_letter_code
_entity_poly.pdbx_strand_id
1 'polypeptide(L)' 'MQISRTMSLDPILDRMGREATSLHEAEAMREVLAERYEGQDVTAINEHDWLEAMGRMEQIKQTGNEGMK' A
#
# COMPACT_ATOMS: atom_id res chain seq x y z
N MET A 1 -8.61 7.21 9.43
CA MET A 1 -9.31 5.98 8.95
C MET A 1 -8.45 4.79 9.31
N GLN A 2 -9.03 3.72 9.87
CA GLN A 2 -8.23 2.58 10.34
C GLN A 2 -7.77 1.69 9.18
N ILE A 3 -6.53 1.25 9.25
CA ILE A 3 -5.93 0.34 8.29
C ILE A 3 -6.53 -1.05 8.46
N SER A 4 -7.05 -1.59 7.36
CA SER A 4 -7.53 -2.97 7.25
C SER A 4 -7.50 -3.41 5.79
N ARG A 5 -7.62 -4.73 5.54
CA ARG A 5 -7.71 -5.28 4.17
C ARG A 5 -8.96 -4.84 3.40
N THR A 6 -9.93 -4.25 4.10
CA THR A 6 -11.21 -3.81 3.53
C THR A 6 -11.40 -2.29 3.58
N MET A 7 -10.41 -1.53 4.05
CA MET A 7 -10.50 -0.07 4.05
C MET A 7 -10.59 0.49 2.62
N SER A 8 -11.14 1.69 2.47
CA SER A 8 -11.13 2.39 1.19
C SER A 8 -9.69 2.61 0.71
N LEU A 9 -9.50 2.54 -0.60
CA LEU A 9 -8.22 2.85 -1.26
C LEU A 9 -7.99 4.35 -1.43
N ASP A 10 -9.02 5.17 -1.23
CA ASP A 10 -8.95 6.62 -1.39
C ASP A 10 -7.74 7.29 -0.68
N PRO A 11 -7.44 7.05 0.61
CA PRO A 11 -6.27 7.68 1.24
C PRO A 11 -4.93 7.25 0.62
N ILE A 12 -4.87 6.03 0.09
CA ILE A 12 -3.66 5.51 -0.55
C ILE A 12 -3.50 6.19 -1.91
N LEU A 13 -4.58 6.21 -2.71
CA LEU A 13 -4.61 6.89 -4.00
C LEU A 13 -4.32 8.38 -3.86
N ASP A 14 -4.87 9.04 -2.85
CA ASP A 14 -4.63 10.47 -2.60
C ASP A 14 -3.16 10.72 -2.22
N ARG A 15 -2.56 9.85 -1.39
CA ARG A 15 -1.16 10.00 -0.95
C ARG A 15 -0.13 9.60 -2.01
N MET A 16 -0.43 8.60 -2.85
CA MET A 16 0.44 8.18 -3.96
C MET A 16 0.25 9.05 -5.21
N GLY A 17 -0.86 9.78 -5.30
CA GLY A 17 -1.26 10.55 -6.47
C GLY A 17 -2.19 9.76 -7.37
N ARG A 18 -3.48 10.11 -7.36
CA ARG A 18 -4.57 9.41 -8.07
C ARG A 18 -4.31 9.22 -9.56
N GLU A 19 -3.69 10.20 -10.20
CA GLU A 19 -3.47 10.17 -11.65
C GLU A 19 -2.32 9.25 -12.06
N ALA A 20 -1.36 9.01 -11.16
CA ALA A 20 -0.16 8.20 -11.43
C ALA A 20 -0.27 6.77 -10.87
N THR A 21 -1.22 6.53 -9.97
CA THR A 21 -1.34 5.26 -9.24
C THR A 21 -2.45 4.42 -9.81
N SER A 22 -2.12 3.20 -10.26
CA SER A 22 -3.14 2.24 -10.68
C SER A 22 -3.93 1.68 -9.49
N LEU A 23 -5.16 1.22 -9.74
CA LEU A 23 -5.97 0.57 -8.70
C LEU A 23 -5.25 -0.65 -8.08
N HIS A 24 -4.56 -1.43 -8.92
CA HIS A 24 -3.80 -2.59 -8.48
C HIS A 24 -2.65 -2.23 -7.52
N GLU A 25 -1.95 -1.12 -7.78
CA GLU A 25 -0.90 -0.63 -6.87
C GLU A 25 -1.48 -0.16 -5.54
N ALA A 26 -2.61 0.54 -5.57
CA ALA A 26 -3.29 0.95 -4.35
C ALA A 26 -3.77 -0.26 -3.52
N GLU A 27 -4.26 -1.32 -4.17
CA GLU A 27 -4.62 -2.58 -3.51
C GLU A 27 -3.39 -3.27 -2.90
N ALA A 28 -2.29 -3.37 -3.65
CA ALA A 28 -1.05 -3.95 -3.15
C ALA A 28 -0.51 -3.17 -1.95
N MET A 29 -0.55 -1.84 -2.00
CA MET A 29 -0.17 -0.99 -0.88
C MET A 29 -1.10 -1.21 0.32
N ARG A 30 -2.42 -1.36 0.12
CA ARG A 30 -3.36 -1.68 1.21
C ARG A 30 -2.99 -3.00 1.90
N GLU A 31 -2.65 -4.03 1.14
CA GLU A 31 -2.23 -5.31 1.71
C GLU A 31 -0.94 -5.17 2.53
N VAL A 32 0.07 -4.46 2.01
CA VAL A 32 1.32 -4.19 2.74
C VAL A 32 1.07 -3.43 4.04
N LEU A 33 0.21 -2.40 3.99
CA LEU A 33 -0.14 -1.62 5.17
C LEU A 33 -0.92 -2.46 6.19
N ALA A 34 -1.88 -3.27 5.74
CA ALA A 34 -2.66 -4.14 6.60
C ALA A 34 -1.81 -5.24 7.25
N GLU A 35 -0.72 -5.69 6.64
CA GLU A 35 0.17 -6.67 7.27
C GLU A 35 0.94 -6.12 8.48
N ARG A 36 1.26 -4.81 8.49
CA ARG A 36 2.19 -4.23 9.48
C ARG A 36 1.57 -3.21 10.41
N TYR A 37 0.50 -2.55 9.97
CA TYR A 37 -0.10 -1.41 10.65
C TYR A 37 -1.61 -1.59 10.87
N GLU A 38 -2.13 -2.83 10.85
CA GLU A 38 -3.56 -3.10 11.06
C GLU A 38 -4.10 -2.41 12.33
N GLY A 39 -5.26 -1.76 12.19
CA GLY A 39 -5.91 -1.06 13.29
C GLY A 39 -5.23 0.25 13.72
N GLN A 40 -4.21 0.73 12.98
CA GLN A 40 -3.69 2.10 13.10
C GLN A 40 -4.37 3.05 12.13
N ASP A 41 -4.31 4.36 12.38
CA ASP A 41 -4.81 5.34 11.42
C ASP A 41 -3.83 5.49 10.25
N VAL A 42 -4.32 5.32 9.02
CA VAL A 42 -3.53 5.48 7.78
C VAL A 42 -2.89 6.86 7.66
N THR A 43 -3.51 7.91 8.21
CA THR A 43 -2.96 9.27 8.18
C THR A 43 -1.89 9.50 9.25
N ALA A 44 -1.77 8.60 10.22
CA ALA A 44 -0.76 8.68 11.27
C ALA A 44 0.56 8.00 10.87
N ILE A 45 0.60 7.27 9.75
CA ILE A 45 1.83 6.70 9.21
C ILE A 45 2.75 7.84 8.76
N ASN A 46 3.91 7.95 9.41
CA ASN A 46 4.93 8.93 9.07
C ASN A 46 5.54 8.68 7.68
N GLU A 47 6.36 9.60 7.19
CA GLU A 47 6.95 9.50 5.85
C GLU A 47 7.92 8.32 5.71
N HIS A 48 8.70 8.01 6.74
CA HIS A 48 9.68 6.93 6.71
C HIS A 48 8.99 5.57 6.55
N ASP A 49 8.03 5.26 7.43
CA ASP A 49 7.27 4.01 7.41
C ASP A 49 6.47 3.85 6.11
N TRP A 50 6.01 4.97 5.54
CA TRP A 50 5.34 4.99 4.25
C TRP A 50 6.29 4.62 3.10
N LEU A 51 7.50 5.18 3.07
CA LEU A 51 8.52 4.85 2.07
C LEU A 51 8.98 3.38 2.19
N GLU A 52 9.08 2.85 3.41
CA GLU A 52 9.34 1.41 3.62
C GLU A 52 8.23 0.54 3.04
N ALA A 53 6.96 0.88 3.29
CA ALA A 53 5.81 0.17 2.74
C ALA A 53 5.77 0.23 1.20
N MET A 54 6.07 1.40 0.62
CA MET A 54 6.23 1.56 -0.83
C MET A 54 7.32 0.65 -1.41
N GLY A 55 8.50 0.61 -0.78
CA GLY A 55 9.58 -0.28 -1.20
C GLY A 55 9.19 -1.75 -1.16
N ARG A 56 8.43 -2.17 -0.13
CA ARG A 56 7.93 -3.54 -0.02
C ARG A 56 6.87 -3.87 -1.07
N MET A 57 5.96 -2.94 -1.36
CA MET A 57 4.98 -3.09 -2.44
C MET A 57 5.69 -3.30 -3.80
N GLU A 58 6.71 -2.50 -4.10
CA GLU A 58 7.50 -2.65 -5.34
C GLU A 58 8.25 -3.99 -5.40
N GLN A 59 8.79 -4.47 -4.28
CA GLN A 59 9.40 -5.80 -4.21
C GLN A 59 8.39 -6.91 -4.48
N ILE A 60 7.16 -6.81 -3.96
CA ILE A 60 6.08 -7.78 -4.23
C ILE A 60 5.71 -7.76 -5.72
N LYS A 61 5.60 -6.57 -6.33
CA LYS A 61 5.36 -6.43 -7.79
C LYS A 61 6.46 -7.10 -8.62
N GLN A 62 7.72 -6.94 -8.22
CA GLN A 62 8.87 -7.52 -8.93
C GLN A 62 8.96 -9.05 -8.76
N THR A 63 8.73 -9.55 -7.55
CA THR A 63 8.83 -11.00 -7.23
C THR A 63 7.61 -11.79 -7.67
N GLY A 64 6.43 -11.17 -7.80
CA GLY A 64 5.25 -11.76 -8.42
C GLY A 64 5.47 -12.16 -9.90
N ASN A 65 6.51 -11.64 -10.55
CA ASN A 65 6.90 -11.97 -11.92
C ASN A 65 7.80 -13.22 -12.04
N GLU A 66 8.35 -13.74 -10.94
CA GLU A 66 9.19 -14.97 -10.95
C GLU A 66 8.37 -16.26 -10.75
N GLY A 67 7.13 -16.16 -10.27
CA GLY A 67 6.24 -17.30 -10.02
C GLY A 67 5.20 -17.61 -11.10
N MET A 68 5.16 -16.85 -12.20
CA MET A 68 4.24 -17.06 -13.34
C MET A 68 4.98 -17.45 -14.62
N LYS A 69 5.72 -18.57 -14.58
CA LYS A 69 6.13 -19.32 -15.78
C LYS A 69 5.60 -20.74 -15.72
#